data_AF-A0A9P1FM18-F1
#
_entry.id   AF-A0A9P1FM18-F1
#
_cell.length_a   1.000
_cell.length_b   1.000
_cell.length_c   1.000
_cell.angle_alpha   90.00
_cell.angle_beta   90.00
_cell.angle_gamma   90.00
#
_symmetry.space_group_name_H-M   'P 1'
#
loop_
_entity.id
_entity.type
_entity.pdbx_description
1 polymer ?
#
loop_
_entity_poly.entity_id
_entity_poly.type
_entity_poly.pdbx_seq_one_letter_code
_entity_poly.pdbx_strand_id
1 'polypeptide(L)'
;MVWQSDGFSEDEWAIVQKQLENVRKFAEGIEPGNPIWSEITLETLEFLASLPPHIKARLAEGQYFPFSVESPAPSVPHAGRETKIMCIDLDTFKAGHILGDSGYRPVLINFANECDAGGGWLSGMWGAQEECLMRRSSLYLSLWPLRRPGDELWRRSPPNRGRPWDHGGSMWVDVSRGFVVRYV
;
A
#
# COMPACT_ATOMS: atom_id res chain seq x y z
N MET A 1 7.51 15.77 -13.50
CA MET A 1 6.08 15.58 -13.15
C MET A 1 5.97 15.84 -11.66
N VAL A 2 5.20 16.85 -11.26
CA VAL A 2 5.08 17.27 -9.85
C VAL A 2 3.94 16.48 -9.23
N TRP A 3 4.26 15.71 -8.19
CA TRP A 3 3.30 14.98 -7.37
C TRP A 3 2.93 15.89 -6.20
N GLN A 4 1.79 16.60 -6.27
CA GLN A 4 1.32 17.46 -5.18
C GLN A 4 0.56 16.60 -4.16
N SER A 5 0.84 16.83 -2.88
CA SER A 5 0.42 16.00 -1.74
C SER A 5 -0.77 16.59 -0.98
N ASP A 6 -1.75 17.20 -1.67
CA ASP A 6 -2.85 17.95 -1.04
C ASP A 6 -3.95 17.04 -0.45
N GLY A 7 -3.64 15.76 -0.20
CA GLY A 7 -4.61 14.74 0.21
C GLY A 7 -5.52 14.33 -0.94
N PHE A 8 -6.57 13.57 -0.61
CA PHE A 8 -7.56 13.15 -1.61
C PHE A 8 -8.37 14.35 -2.10
N SER A 9 -8.28 14.62 -3.40
CA SER A 9 -9.22 15.48 -4.12
C SER A 9 -10.65 14.90 -4.11
N GLU A 10 -11.65 15.74 -4.41
CA GLU A 10 -13.05 15.29 -4.60
C GLU A 10 -13.16 14.17 -5.64
N ASP A 11 -12.40 14.26 -6.73
CA ASP A 11 -12.34 13.23 -7.78
C ASP A 11 -11.77 11.92 -7.25
N GLU A 12 -10.79 11.97 -6.35
CA GLU A 12 -10.23 10.79 -5.72
C GLU A 12 -11.20 10.15 -4.72
N TRP A 13 -12.00 10.95 -4.00
CA TRP A 13 -13.07 10.40 -3.16
C TRP A 13 -14.16 9.71 -4.00
N ALA A 14 -14.50 10.24 -5.17
CA ALA A 14 -15.39 9.55 -6.09
C ALA A 14 -14.82 8.19 -6.56
N ILE A 15 -13.50 8.09 -6.73
CA ILE A 15 -12.82 6.81 -7.02
C ILE A 15 -12.92 5.85 -5.83
N VAL A 16 -12.69 6.33 -4.60
CA VAL A 16 -12.85 5.51 -3.38
C VAL A 16 -14.26 4.94 -3.28
N GLN A 17 -15.29 5.74 -3.56
CA GLN A 17 -16.68 5.27 -3.53
C GLN A 17 -16.93 4.16 -4.57
N LYS A 18 -16.37 4.30 -5.78
CA LYS A 18 -16.43 3.23 -6.80
C LYS A 18 -15.70 1.97 -6.35
N GLN A 19 -14.55 2.11 -5.67
CA GLN A 19 -13.83 0.97 -5.11
C GLN A 19 -14.66 0.25 -4.05
N LEU A 20 -15.28 0.99 -3.12
CA LEU A 20 -16.19 0.43 -2.12
C LEU A 20 -17.33 -0.37 -2.76
N GLU A 21 -17.98 0.19 -3.78
CA GLU A 21 -19.06 -0.49 -4.49
C GLU A 21 -18.59 -1.79 -5.17
N ASN A 22 -17.42 -1.75 -5.81
CA ASN A 22 -16.85 -2.92 -6.46
C ASN A 22 -16.45 -4.00 -5.45
N VAL A 23 -15.79 -3.61 -4.34
CA VAL A 23 -15.40 -4.55 -3.29
C VAL A 23 -16.62 -5.21 -2.65
N ARG A 24 -17.70 -4.44 -2.44
CA ARG A 24 -18.96 -4.95 -1.90
C ARG A 24 -19.56 -6.07 -2.77
N LYS A 25 -19.50 -5.95 -4.11
CA LYS A 25 -19.95 -7.01 -5.03
C LYS A 25 -19.18 -8.32 -4.83
N PHE A 26 -17.88 -8.26 -4.54
CA PHE A 26 -17.09 -9.45 -4.21
C PHE A 26 -17.45 -10.04 -2.85
N ALA A 27 -17.62 -9.18 -1.83
CA ALA A 27 -17.96 -9.62 -0.48
C ALA A 27 -19.33 -10.30 -0.43
N GLU A 28 -20.31 -9.81 -1.19
CA GLU A 28 -21.65 -10.38 -1.33
C GLU A 28 -21.69 -11.63 -2.23
N GLY A 29 -20.56 -12.03 -2.82
CA GLY A 29 -20.46 -13.18 -3.73
C GLY A 29 -21.14 -12.96 -5.08
N ILE A 30 -21.43 -11.71 -5.45
CA ILE A 30 -22.00 -11.34 -6.76
C ILE A 30 -20.96 -11.57 -7.86
N GLU A 31 -19.69 -11.27 -7.58
CA GLU A 31 -18.56 -11.55 -8.48
C GLU A 31 -17.59 -12.60 -7.89
N PRO A 32 -16.93 -13.41 -8.74
CA PRO A 32 -16.03 -14.47 -8.28
C PRO A 32 -14.81 -13.90 -7.56
N GLY A 33 -14.62 -14.26 -6.30
CA GLY A 33 -13.51 -13.78 -5.47
C GLY A 33 -13.40 -14.59 -4.17
N ASN A 34 -12.43 -14.23 -3.31
CA ASN A 34 -12.40 -14.77 -1.95
C ASN A 34 -13.22 -13.85 -1.03
N PRO A 35 -14.41 -14.29 -0.55
CA PRO A 35 -15.32 -13.43 0.19
C PRO A 35 -14.72 -12.92 1.51
N ILE A 36 -13.89 -13.72 2.18
CA ILE A 36 -13.26 -13.35 3.45
C ILE A 36 -12.33 -12.15 3.26
N TRP A 37 -11.48 -12.19 2.23
CA TRP A 37 -10.54 -11.10 1.97
C TRP A 37 -11.22 -9.85 1.42
N SER A 38 -12.29 -10.03 0.66
CA SER A 38 -13.12 -8.93 0.18
C SER A 38 -13.88 -8.26 1.33
N GLU A 39 -14.37 -9.02 2.29
CA GLU A 39 -15.00 -8.49 3.52
C GLU A 39 -14.00 -7.66 4.33
N ILE A 40 -12.80 -8.19 4.61
CA ILE A 40 -11.75 -7.44 5.32
C ILE A 40 -11.35 -6.17 4.55
N THR A 41 -11.20 -6.25 3.22
CA THR A 41 -10.92 -5.07 2.39
C THR A 41 -12.04 -4.05 2.50
N LEU A 42 -13.31 -4.48 2.48
CA LEU A 42 -14.47 -3.61 2.59
C LEU A 42 -14.49 -2.91 3.95
N GLU A 43 -14.37 -3.66 5.05
CA GLU A 43 -14.32 -3.12 6.42
C GLU A 43 -13.21 -2.08 6.55
N THR A 44 -12.03 -2.36 5.97
CA THR A 44 -10.90 -1.43 5.99
C THR A 44 -11.22 -0.15 5.25
N LEU A 45 -11.74 -0.24 4.02
CA LEU A 45 -12.10 0.93 3.22
C LEU A 45 -13.21 1.75 3.88
N GLU A 46 -14.23 1.10 4.42
CA GLU A 46 -15.33 1.75 5.15
C GLU A 46 -14.81 2.48 6.39
N PHE A 47 -13.95 1.83 7.17
CA PHE A 47 -13.29 2.46 8.31
C PHE A 47 -12.50 3.69 7.88
N LEU A 48 -11.61 3.57 6.88
CA LEU A 48 -10.81 4.68 6.38
C LEU A 48 -11.68 5.82 5.82
N ALA A 49 -12.79 5.49 5.12
CA ALA A 49 -13.75 6.46 4.62
C ALA A 49 -14.54 7.15 5.74
N SER A 50 -14.75 6.49 6.88
CA SER A 50 -15.45 7.06 8.03
C SER A 50 -14.60 8.03 8.87
N LEU A 51 -13.27 8.01 8.72
CA LEU A 51 -12.37 8.83 9.52
C LEU A 51 -12.63 10.34 9.33
N PRO A 52 -12.47 11.16 10.40
CA PRO A 52 -12.57 12.62 10.27
C PRO A 52 -11.55 13.18 9.27
N PRO A 53 -11.88 14.27 8.54
CA PRO A 53 -10.99 14.83 7.52
C PRO A 53 -9.56 15.14 8.00
N HIS A 54 -9.42 15.70 9.20
CA HIS A 54 -8.09 16.02 9.76
C HIS A 54 -7.27 14.77 10.10
N ILE A 55 -7.90 13.66 10.49
CA ILE A 55 -7.22 12.38 10.70
C ILE A 55 -6.79 11.80 9.36
N LYS A 56 -7.67 11.83 8.36
CA LYS A 56 -7.34 11.39 6.99
C LYS A 56 -6.16 12.17 6.42
N ALA A 57 -6.16 13.49 6.55
CA ALA A 57 -5.07 14.35 6.08
C ALA A 57 -3.73 13.95 6.72
N ARG A 58 -3.71 13.75 8.05
CA ARG A 58 -2.51 13.29 8.76
C ARG A 58 -2.03 11.91 8.31
N LEU A 59 -2.96 10.97 8.07
CA LEU A 59 -2.64 9.61 7.62
C LEU A 59 -2.31 9.52 6.12
N ALA A 60 -2.69 10.54 5.34
CA ALA A 60 -2.36 10.67 3.92
C ALA A 60 -0.99 11.29 3.69
N GLU A 61 -0.32 11.79 4.73
CA GLU A 61 1.05 12.30 4.62
C GLU A 61 1.98 11.23 4.03
N GLY A 62 2.57 11.55 2.89
CA GLY A 62 3.49 10.69 2.17
C GLY A 62 4.48 11.55 1.38
N GLN A 63 5.72 11.08 1.31
CA GLN A 63 6.77 11.77 0.55
C GLN A 63 7.36 10.82 -0.49
N TYR A 64 7.37 11.29 -1.74
CA TYR A 64 8.03 10.59 -2.84
C TYR A 64 9.49 11.01 -2.93
N PHE A 65 10.38 10.02 -3.00
CA PHE A 65 11.82 10.22 -3.18
C PHE A 65 12.26 9.60 -4.52
N PRO A 66 12.58 10.41 -5.55
CA PRO A 66 12.91 9.92 -6.89
C PRO A 66 14.37 9.46 -7.01
N PHE A 67 14.82 8.53 -6.17
CA PHE A 67 16.18 8.02 -6.27
C PHE A 67 16.38 7.22 -7.57
N SER A 68 17.55 7.39 -8.18
CA SER A 68 17.99 6.66 -9.37
C SER A 68 19.48 6.35 -9.29
N VAL A 69 20.01 5.62 -10.27
CA VAL A 69 21.46 5.37 -10.37
C VAL A 69 22.22 6.68 -10.56
N GLU A 70 21.66 7.62 -11.32
CA GLU A 70 22.23 8.95 -11.59
C GLU A 70 22.05 9.91 -10.41
N SER A 71 21.04 9.69 -9.57
CA SER A 71 20.70 10.51 -8.41
C SER A 71 20.37 9.61 -7.21
N PRO A 72 21.39 8.96 -6.61
CA PRO A 72 21.17 7.98 -5.55
C PRO A 72 20.68 8.62 -4.24
N ALA A 73 20.21 7.77 -3.32
CA ALA A 73 19.89 8.21 -1.98
C ALA A 73 21.12 8.82 -1.29
N PRO A 74 20.96 9.90 -0.50
CA PRO A 74 22.07 10.50 0.25
C PRO A 74 22.75 9.46 1.15
N SER A 75 24.08 9.55 1.23
CA SER A 75 24.83 8.74 2.19
C SER A 75 24.48 9.16 3.62
N VAL A 76 24.17 8.19 4.47
CA VAL A 76 23.87 8.44 5.89
C VAL A 76 25.14 8.21 6.70
N PRO A 77 25.57 9.15 7.57
CA PRO A 77 26.73 8.95 8.43
C PRO A 77 26.56 7.72 9.31
N HIS A 78 27.64 6.96 9.51
CA HIS A 78 27.60 5.85 10.44
C HIS A 78 27.38 6.38 11.87
N ALA A 79 26.30 5.94 12.51
CA ALA A 79 25.93 6.39 13.84
C ALA A 79 26.85 5.88 14.98
N GLY A 80 27.89 5.08 14.69
CA GLY A 80 28.80 4.52 15.69
C GLY A 80 28.15 3.56 16.69
N ARG A 81 26.95 3.07 16.39
CA ARG A 81 26.20 2.11 17.20
C ARG A 81 26.32 0.71 16.61
N GLU A 82 26.36 -0.30 17.47
CA GLU A 82 26.30 -1.69 17.06
C GLU A 82 24.93 -2.01 16.44
N THR A 83 24.93 -2.56 15.23
CA THR A 83 23.70 -2.99 14.54
C THR A 83 23.38 -4.42 14.93
N LYS A 84 22.21 -4.63 15.53
CA LYS A 84 21.67 -5.98 15.79
C LYS A 84 20.84 -6.43 14.59
N ILE A 85 21.19 -7.58 14.03
CA ILE A 85 20.50 -8.20 12.90
C ILE A 85 19.84 -9.48 13.38
N MET A 86 18.56 -9.65 13.08
CA MET A 86 17.77 -10.81 13.50
C MET A 86 16.92 -11.30 12.33
N CYS A 87 16.79 -12.62 12.22
CA CYS A 87 15.84 -13.27 11.32
C CYS A 87 14.78 -13.95 12.19
N ILE A 88 13.51 -13.58 11.99
CA ILE A 88 12.38 -14.06 12.79
C ILE A 88 11.22 -14.39 11.88
N ASP A 89 10.49 -15.45 12.21
CA ASP A 89 9.30 -15.87 11.47
C ASP A 89 8.05 -15.12 11.98
N LEU A 90 7.95 -13.83 11.61
CA LEU A 90 6.83 -12.97 11.96
C LEU A 90 6.38 -12.16 10.74
N ASP A 91 5.08 -11.82 10.70
CA ASP A 91 4.60 -10.82 9.75
C ASP A 91 5.10 -9.42 10.11
N THR A 92 5.14 -8.54 9.10
CA THR A 92 5.69 -7.19 9.21
C THR A 92 5.05 -6.36 10.32
N PHE A 93 3.74 -6.48 10.55
CA PHE A 93 3.07 -5.73 11.60
C PHE A 93 3.34 -6.30 12.99
N LYS A 94 3.40 -7.63 13.15
CA LYS A 94 3.78 -8.24 14.42
C LYS A 94 5.19 -7.83 14.84
N ALA A 95 6.16 -7.89 13.93
CA ALA A 95 7.52 -7.43 14.20
C ALA A 95 7.54 -5.93 14.56
N GLY A 96 6.78 -5.11 13.82
CA GLY A 96 6.62 -3.69 14.11
C GLY A 96 6.02 -3.41 15.50
N HIS A 97 4.95 -4.10 15.88
CA HIS A 97 4.33 -3.93 17.19
C HIS A 97 5.27 -4.33 18.33
N ILE A 98 5.97 -5.45 18.24
CA ILE A 98 6.93 -5.86 19.27
C ILE A 98 8.03 -4.81 19.48
N LEU A 99 8.55 -4.23 18.40
CA LEU A 99 9.53 -3.14 18.47
C LEU A 99 8.91 -1.86 19.06
N GLY A 100 7.69 -1.51 18.66
CA GLY A 100 6.94 -0.37 19.19
C GLY A 100 6.68 -0.48 20.69
N ASP A 101 6.20 -1.64 21.14
CA ASP A 101 5.95 -1.96 22.56
C ASP A 101 7.24 -1.93 23.40
N SER A 102 8.39 -2.15 22.75
CA SER A 102 9.72 -2.03 23.35
C SER A 102 10.24 -0.58 23.37
N GLY A 103 9.41 0.41 22.98
CA GLY A 103 9.74 1.84 22.99
C GLY A 103 10.47 2.35 21.74
N TYR A 104 10.61 1.53 20.68
CA TYR A 104 11.19 1.96 19.42
C TYR A 104 10.15 2.62 18.50
N ARG A 105 10.63 3.30 17.46
CA ARG A 105 9.82 3.83 16.36
C ARG A 105 10.17 3.10 15.06
N PRO A 106 9.60 1.91 14.83
CA PRO A 106 10.00 1.07 13.70
C PRO A 106 9.60 1.70 12.36
N VAL A 107 10.43 1.46 11.34
CA VAL A 107 10.07 1.68 9.93
C VAL A 107 9.85 0.32 9.30
N LEU A 108 8.74 0.16 8.60
CA LEU A 108 8.34 -1.08 7.96
C LEU A 108 8.49 -0.94 6.45
N ILE A 109 9.05 -1.95 5.80
CA ILE A 109 9.21 -1.98 4.34
C ILE A 109 7.96 -2.63 3.73
N ASN A 110 7.38 -1.97 2.71
CA ASN A 110 6.36 -2.56 1.84
C ASN A 110 7.05 -3.22 0.62
N PHE A 111 6.73 -4.48 0.33
CA PHE A 111 7.12 -5.17 -0.90
C PHE A 111 6.17 -4.77 -2.03
N ALA A 112 6.32 -3.51 -2.43
CA ALA A 112 5.37 -2.81 -3.28
C ALA A 112 5.33 -3.35 -4.71
N ASN A 113 4.12 -3.45 -5.27
CA ASN A 113 3.91 -3.62 -6.69
C ASN A 113 4.23 -2.32 -7.43
N GLU A 114 4.97 -2.41 -8.54
CA GLU A 114 5.37 -1.26 -9.36
C GLU A 114 4.19 -0.59 -10.07
N CYS A 115 3.21 -1.39 -10.49
CA CYS A 115 2.16 -0.97 -11.41
C CYS A 115 0.89 -0.55 -10.69
N ASP A 116 0.49 -1.31 -9.68
CA ASP A 116 -0.80 -1.21 -9.02
C ASP A 116 -0.61 -0.98 -7.53
N ALA A 117 -1.06 0.18 -7.02
CA ALA A 117 -0.94 0.51 -5.60
C ALA A 117 -1.68 -0.51 -4.73
N GLY A 118 -0.93 -1.27 -3.93
CA GLY A 118 -1.48 -2.33 -3.10
C GLY A 118 -1.66 -3.68 -3.80
N GLY A 119 -1.19 -3.84 -5.02
CA GLY A 119 -1.31 -5.09 -5.79
C GLY A 119 -2.77 -5.53 -5.96
N GLY A 120 -3.09 -6.76 -5.59
CA GLY A 120 -4.43 -7.36 -5.71
C GLY A 120 -5.37 -7.12 -4.52
N TRP A 121 -5.08 -6.15 -3.64
CA TRP A 121 -5.81 -6.05 -2.38
C TRP A 121 -7.32 -5.73 -2.54
N LEU A 122 -7.69 -5.00 -3.60
CA LEU A 122 -9.08 -4.67 -3.95
C LEU A 122 -9.85 -5.83 -4.63
N SER A 123 -9.14 -6.83 -5.16
CA SER A 123 -9.74 -7.94 -5.91
C SER A 123 -9.93 -9.22 -5.07
N GLY A 124 -9.75 -9.12 -3.76
CA GLY A 124 -9.82 -10.28 -2.86
C GLY A 124 -8.65 -11.26 -3.00
N MET A 125 -7.57 -10.87 -3.69
CA MET A 125 -6.32 -11.65 -3.72
C MET A 125 -5.64 -11.64 -2.36
N TRP A 126 -4.89 -12.68 -2.05
CA TRP A 126 -4.23 -12.81 -0.75
C TRP A 126 -2.90 -13.53 -0.86
N GLY A 127 -2.11 -13.39 0.20
CA GLY A 127 -0.83 -14.06 0.37
C GLY A 127 0.36 -13.14 0.15
N ALA A 128 0.19 -11.99 -0.50
CA ALA A 128 1.26 -11.00 -0.62
C ALA A 128 1.33 -10.10 0.62
N GLN A 129 2.57 -9.71 0.96
CA GLN A 129 2.83 -8.85 2.12
C GLN A 129 2.19 -7.46 1.95
N GLU A 130 2.30 -6.85 0.76
CA GLU A 130 1.68 -5.56 0.46
C GLU A 130 0.17 -5.56 0.67
N GLU A 131 -0.53 -6.58 0.16
CA GLU A 131 -1.99 -6.68 0.29
C GLU A 131 -2.42 -6.77 1.76
N CYS A 132 -1.65 -7.49 2.58
CA CYS A 132 -1.85 -7.55 4.03
C CYS A 132 -1.58 -6.18 4.70
N LEU A 133 -0.59 -5.42 4.23
CA LEU A 133 -0.34 -4.06 4.73
C LEU A 133 -1.53 -3.14 4.43
N MET A 134 -2.06 -3.19 3.20
CA MET A 134 -3.18 -2.35 2.77
C MET A 134 -4.46 -2.64 3.57
N ARG A 135 -4.75 -3.92 3.87
CA ARG A 135 -5.93 -4.35 4.64
C ARG A 135 -5.86 -4.13 6.15
N ARG A 136 -4.70 -3.79 6.68
CA ARG A 136 -4.50 -3.71 8.14
C ARG A 136 -3.92 -2.36 8.58
N SER A 137 -3.95 -1.37 7.70
CA SER A 137 -3.43 -0.04 7.99
C SER A 137 -4.06 1.06 7.17
N SER A 138 -3.63 2.29 7.43
CA SER A 138 -3.96 3.47 6.63
C SER A 138 -3.03 3.67 5.43
N LEU A 139 -2.17 2.70 5.07
CA LEU A 139 -1.21 2.84 3.96
C LEU A 139 -1.88 3.30 2.66
N TYR A 140 -3.09 2.81 2.41
CA TYR A 140 -3.91 3.22 1.28
C TYR A 140 -4.06 4.75 1.17
N LEU A 141 -4.28 5.45 2.30
CA LEU A 141 -4.47 6.90 2.29
C LEU A 141 -3.21 7.66 1.86
N SER A 142 -2.02 7.15 2.19
CA SER A 142 -0.75 7.76 1.77
C SER A 142 -0.30 7.34 0.37
N LEU A 143 -0.54 6.08 -0.01
CA LEU A 143 0.00 5.51 -1.23
C LEU A 143 -0.87 5.84 -2.45
N TRP A 144 -2.19 5.82 -2.30
CA TRP A 144 -3.11 5.97 -3.42
C TRP A 144 -3.02 7.33 -4.13
N PRO A 145 -2.89 8.47 -3.44
CA PRO A 145 -2.68 9.76 -4.13
C PRO A 145 -1.35 9.84 -4.86
N LEU A 146 -0.35 9.07 -4.42
CA LEU A 146 0.99 9.00 -5.01
C LEU A 146 1.15 7.85 -6.02
N ARG A 147 0.06 7.14 -6.35
CA ARG A 147 0.09 6.02 -7.30
C ARG A 147 0.53 6.50 -8.68
N ARG A 148 1.08 5.58 -9.47
CA ARG A 148 1.48 5.85 -10.85
C ARG A 148 0.31 6.44 -11.68
N PRO A 149 0.56 7.38 -12.61
CA PRO A 149 -0.50 7.86 -13.49
C PRO A 149 -0.96 6.70 -14.39
N GLY A 150 -2.27 6.48 -14.48
CA GLY A 150 -2.84 5.33 -15.20
C GLY A 150 -3.00 4.06 -14.36
N ASP A 151 -2.71 4.12 -13.06
CA ASP A 151 -3.22 3.10 -12.13
C ASP A 151 -4.75 3.20 -12.05
N GLU A 152 -5.38 2.27 -12.76
CA GLU A 152 -6.83 2.08 -12.81
C GLU A 152 -7.25 0.80 -12.05
N LEU A 153 -6.52 0.38 -11.00
CA LEU A 153 -6.84 -0.85 -10.24
C LEU A 153 -8.32 -0.92 -9.83
N TRP A 154 -8.95 0.22 -9.52
CA TRP A 154 -10.38 0.32 -9.21
C TRP A 154 -11.33 -0.14 -10.32
N ARG A 155 -10.89 -0.13 -11.59
CA ARG A 155 -11.66 -0.61 -12.75
C ARG A 155 -11.52 -2.10 -13.00
N ARG A 156 -10.56 -2.76 -12.35
CA ARG A 156 -10.23 -4.15 -12.66
C ARG A 156 -11.13 -5.07 -11.84
N SER A 157 -11.95 -5.86 -12.54
CA SER A 157 -12.47 -7.12 -11.98
C SER A 157 -11.29 -8.03 -11.58
N PRO A 158 -11.48 -8.95 -10.61
CA PRO A 158 -10.43 -9.82 -10.14
C PRO A 158 -9.75 -10.51 -11.31
N PRO A 159 -8.43 -10.69 -11.24
CA PRO A 159 -7.72 -11.34 -12.33
C PRO A 159 -8.32 -12.73 -12.51
N ASN A 160 -8.91 -12.93 -13.69
CA ASN A 160 -9.13 -14.26 -14.20
C ASN A 160 -7.75 -14.94 -14.18
N ARG A 161 -7.56 -15.99 -13.38
CA ARG A 161 -6.25 -16.68 -13.18
C ARG A 161 -5.62 -17.20 -14.48
N GLY A 162 -6.28 -17.04 -15.62
CA GLY A 162 -5.85 -17.45 -16.96
C GLY A 162 -5.34 -16.32 -17.87
N ARG A 163 -5.06 -15.09 -17.39
CA ARG A 163 -4.29 -14.17 -18.24
C ARG A 163 -2.84 -14.64 -18.34
N PRO A 164 -2.28 -14.77 -19.56
CA PRO A 164 -0.84 -14.91 -19.73
C PRO A 164 -0.16 -13.71 -19.07
N TRP A 165 0.89 -13.96 -18.30
CA TRP A 165 1.84 -12.91 -17.93
C TRP A 165 2.42 -12.38 -19.24
N ASP A 166 2.01 -11.17 -19.64
CA ASP A 166 2.52 -10.57 -20.87
C ASP A 166 3.98 -10.18 -20.62
N HIS A 167 4.91 -10.97 -21.15
CA HIS A 167 6.36 -10.71 -21.08
C HIS A 167 6.78 -9.54 -22.01
N GLY A 168 5.82 -8.78 -22.56
CA GLY A 168 6.04 -7.62 -23.41
C GLY A 168 6.44 -6.37 -22.62
N GLY A 169 7.64 -6.38 -22.05
CA GLY A 169 8.26 -5.22 -21.40
C GLY A 169 8.76 -5.54 -20.00
N SER A 170 9.90 -6.22 -19.91
CA SER A 170 10.67 -6.28 -18.68
C SER A 170 11.21 -4.87 -18.36
N MET A 171 10.45 -4.12 -17.57
CA MET A 171 10.98 -2.99 -16.82
C MET A 171 11.48 -3.56 -15.49
N TRP A 172 12.78 -3.42 -15.23
CA TRP A 172 13.35 -3.72 -13.94
C TRP A 172 12.94 -2.60 -12.99
N VAL A 173 12.04 -2.87 -12.04
CA VAL A 173 11.93 -2.00 -10.86
C VAL A 173 12.86 -2.45 -9.77
N ASP A 174 13.85 -1.59 -9.58
CA ASP A 174 14.75 -1.59 -8.45
C ASP A 174 13.96 -1.38 -7.15
N VAL A 175 14.01 -2.41 -6.30
CA VAL A 175 13.47 -2.46 -4.93
C VAL A 175 14.22 -1.55 -3.93
N SER A 176 15.09 -0.65 -4.42
CA SER A 176 15.72 0.42 -3.63
C SER A 176 14.77 1.58 -3.24
N ARG A 177 13.54 1.59 -3.76
CA ARG A 177 12.57 2.69 -3.55
C ARG A 177 11.67 2.43 -2.35
N GLY A 178 12.25 2.58 -1.15
CA GLY A 178 11.53 2.47 0.11
C GLY A 178 10.47 3.55 0.27
N PHE A 179 9.23 3.14 0.52
CA PHE A 179 8.19 4.00 1.08
C PHE A 179 8.37 4.05 2.60
N VAL A 180 8.50 5.25 3.17
CA VAL A 180 8.52 5.46 4.62
C VAL A 180 7.12 5.84 5.06
N VAL A 181 6.38 4.88 5.61
CA VAL A 181 5.09 5.13 6.26
C VAL A 181 5.37 5.45 7.72
N ARG A 182 5.15 6.69 8.13
CA ARG A 182 5.33 7.12 9.51
C ARG A 182 4.06 6.76 10.30
N TYR A 183 4.12 5.74 11.14
CA TYR A 183 3.09 5.55 12.17
C TYR A 183 3.26 6.64 13.25
N VAL A 184 2.15 7.31 13.56
CA VAL A 184 2.03 8.28 14.67
C VAL A 184 1.34 7.63 15.84
#